data_AF-A0A6J1VQM6-F1
#
_entry.id   AF-A0A6J1VQM6-F1
#
_cell.length_a   1.000
_cell.length_b   1.000
_cell.length_c   1.000
_cell.angle_alpha   90.00
_cell.angle_beta   90.00
_cell.angle_gamma   90.00
#
_symmetry.space_group_name_H-M   'P 1'
#
loop_
_entity.id
_entity.type
_entity.pdbx_description
1 polymer ?
#
loop_
_entity_poly.entity_id
_entity_poly.type
_entity_poly.pdbx_seq_one_letter_code
_entity_poly.pdbx_strand_id
1 'polypeptide(L)'
;MDKAPPPSRSLQQGRNLYTVINAVPVRRWKEFVRGLGLQDGEIELVELEHSQFREQQYEMLKRWCQQRGASLAAILDTLEAMQLGGCAQELKEKLQVEHLRGIP
;
A
#
# COMPACT_ATOMS: atom_id res chain seq x y z
N MET A 1 -23.02 7.23 -8.70
CA MET A 1 -22.48 6.39 -9.80
C MET A 1 -21.08 6.01 -9.34
N ASP A 2 -20.96 4.98 -8.49
CA ASP A 2 -19.72 4.79 -7.73
C ASP A 2 -19.51 3.29 -7.55
N LYS A 3 -19.34 2.57 -8.67
CA LYS A 3 -18.82 1.21 -8.60
C LYS A 3 -17.34 1.32 -8.24
N ALA A 4 -17.03 1.27 -6.95
CA ALA A 4 -15.67 1.05 -6.48
C ALA A 4 -15.10 -0.15 -7.25
N PRO A 5 -13.88 -0.03 -7.83
CA PRO A 5 -13.25 -1.13 -8.53
C PRO A 5 -13.18 -2.35 -7.59
N PRO A 6 -13.34 -3.59 -8.11
CA PRO A 6 -13.23 -4.77 -7.27
C PRO A 6 -11.88 -4.75 -6.54
N PRO A 7 -11.85 -5.12 -5.24
CA PRO A 7 -10.61 -5.14 -4.47
C PRO A 7 -9.62 -6.00 -5.23
N SER A 8 -8.48 -5.40 -5.57
CA SER A 8 -7.43 -6.04 -6.33
C SER A 8 -6.78 -7.08 -5.42
N ARG A 9 -7.32 -8.31 -5.43
CA ARG A 9 -6.82 -9.47 -4.64
C ARG A 9 -5.32 -9.67 -4.79
N SER A 10 -4.73 -9.19 -5.88
CA SER A 10 -3.28 -9.13 -6.10
C SER A 10 -2.54 -8.45 -4.94
N LEU A 11 -3.01 -7.32 -4.40
CA LEU A 11 -2.32 -6.60 -3.33
C LEU A 11 -2.42 -7.26 -1.94
N GLN A 12 -3.34 -8.22 -1.76
CA GLN A 12 -3.41 -9.03 -0.53
C GLN A 12 -2.23 -10.01 -0.40
N GLN A 13 -1.43 -10.17 -1.46
CA GLN A 13 -0.29 -11.06 -1.46
C GLN A 13 0.92 -10.39 -0.76
N GLY A 14 1.51 -11.09 0.21
CA GLY A 14 2.60 -10.55 1.04
C GLY A 14 3.77 -9.95 0.24
N ARG A 15 4.10 -10.52 -0.93
CA ARG A 15 5.16 -9.98 -1.80
C ARG A 15 4.84 -8.57 -2.33
N ASN A 16 3.58 -8.31 -2.67
CA ASN A 16 3.15 -7.03 -3.24
C ASN A 16 3.15 -5.93 -2.16
N LEU A 17 2.86 -6.28 -0.91
CA LEU A 17 3.02 -5.37 0.22
C LEU A 17 4.47 -4.92 0.37
N TYR A 18 5.44 -5.83 0.28
CA TYR A 18 6.85 -5.47 0.33
C TYR A 18 7.30 -4.59 -0.85
N THR A 19 6.74 -4.80 -2.04
CA THR A 19 6.97 -3.92 -3.19
C THR A 19 6.54 -2.48 -2.87
N VAL A 20 5.38 -2.30 -2.22
CA VAL A 20 4.91 -0.97 -1.77
C VAL A 20 5.84 -0.40 -0.70
N ILE A 21 6.19 -1.19 0.32
CA ILE A 21 7.08 -0.75 1.41
C ILE A 21 8.43 -0.27 0.88
N ASN A 22 8.98 -0.94 -0.13
CA ASN A 22 10.27 -0.57 -0.72
C ASN A 22 10.16 0.65 -1.65
N ALA A 23 9.00 0.90 -2.26
CA ALA A 23 8.77 2.05 -3.14
C ALA A 23 8.50 3.34 -2.36
N VAL A 24 7.88 3.26 -1.18
CA VAL A 24 7.51 4.44 -0.37
C VAL A 24 8.64 4.85 0.58
N PRO A 25 9.07 6.13 0.55
CA PRO A 25 10.10 6.62 1.48
C PRO A 25 9.65 6.51 2.93
N VAL A 26 10.49 5.91 3.78
CA VAL A 26 10.21 5.70 5.22
C VAL A 26 9.80 6.98 5.96
N ARG A 27 10.39 8.13 5.60
CA ARG A 27 10.10 9.44 6.24
C ARG A 27 8.68 9.93 5.96
N ARG A 28 8.09 9.54 4.84
CA ARG A 28 6.74 9.92 4.41
C ARG A 28 5.72 8.80 4.63
N TRP A 29 6.12 7.69 5.27
CA TRP A 29 5.27 6.52 5.44
C TRP A 29 3.96 6.83 6.19
N LYS A 30 4.05 7.55 7.32
CA LYS A 30 2.87 7.90 8.13
C LYS A 30 1.86 8.75 7.35
N GLU A 31 2.34 9.73 6.60
CA GLU A 31 1.49 10.54 5.72
C GLU A 31 0.83 9.67 4.65
N PHE A 32 1.57 8.72 4.08
CA PHE A 32 1.07 7.80 3.08
C PHE A 32 -0.06 6.90 3.62
N VAL A 33 0.13 6.22 4.76
CA VAL A 33 -0.91 5.35 5.33
C VAL A 33 -2.15 6.14 5.76
N ARG A 34 -1.99 7.39 6.21
CA ARG A 34 -3.10 8.30 6.48
C ARG A 34 -3.84 8.69 5.18
N GLY A 35 -3.10 8.95 4.10
CA GLY A 35 -3.68 9.24 2.77
C GLY A 35 -4.47 8.05 2.20
N LEU A 36 -4.01 6.82 2.46
CA LEU A 36 -4.76 5.60 2.17
C LEU A 36 -6.08 5.47 2.99
N GLY A 37 -6.23 6.30 4.03
CA GLY A 37 -7.35 6.31 4.95
C GLY A 37 -7.26 5.26 6.05
N LEU A 38 -6.05 4.83 6.41
CA LEU A 38 -5.84 4.07 7.64
C LEU A 38 -6.01 5.02 8.84
N GLN A 39 -6.83 4.63 9.81
CA GLN A 39 -7.13 5.47 10.97
C GLN A 39 -5.90 5.64 11.86
N ASP A 40 -5.75 6.81 12.48
CA ASP A 40 -4.67 7.07 13.43
C ASP A 40 -4.61 6.04 14.56
N GLY A 41 -5.77 5.63 15.10
CA GLY A 41 -5.82 4.59 16.12
C GLY A 41 -5.23 3.25 15.68
N GLU A 42 -5.39 2.87 14.40
CA GLU A 42 -4.78 1.64 13.87
C GLU A 42 -3.27 1.81 13.66
N ILE A 43 -2.83 3.01 13.25
CA ILE A 43 -1.42 3.34 13.12
C ILE A 43 -0.74 3.25 14.49
N GLU A 44 -1.31 3.90 15.51
CA GLU A 44 -0.83 3.88 16.89
C GLU A 44 -0.80 2.47 17.47
N LEU A 45 -1.84 1.66 17.21
CA LEU A 45 -1.89 0.27 17.63
C LEU A 45 -0.73 -0.54 17.04
N VAL A 46 -0.48 -0.41 15.73
CA VAL A 46 0.63 -1.09 15.06
C VAL A 46 1.98 -0.65 15.64
N GLU A 47 2.15 0.64 15.91
CA GLU A 47 3.39 1.18 16.51
C GLU A 47 3.62 0.67 17.94
N LEU A 48 2.54 0.41 18.69
CA LEU A 48 2.61 -0.18 20.03
C LEU A 48 2.91 -1.69 19.99
N GLU A 49 2.32 -2.42 19.05
CA GLU A 49 2.46 -3.86 18.91
C GLU A 49 3.82 -4.27 18.33
N HIS A 50 4.42 -3.43 17.48
CA HIS A 50 5.64 -3.76 16.75
C HIS A 50 6.74 -2.72 17.01
N SER A 51 7.87 -3.17 17.55
CA SER A 51 9.04 -2.31 17.77
C SER A 51 9.83 -2.01 16.49
N GLN A 52 9.76 -2.90 15.49
CA GLN A 52 10.49 -2.74 14.25
C GLN A 52 9.68 -1.94 13.23
N PHE A 53 10.26 -0.84 12.74
CA PHE A 53 9.61 0.00 11.75
C PHE A 53 9.17 -0.77 10.49
N ARG A 54 9.98 -1.71 10.01
CA ARG A 54 9.63 -2.53 8.84
C ARG A 54 8.40 -3.42 9.08
N GLU A 55 8.25 -3.97 10.29
CA GLU A 55 7.06 -4.75 10.66
C GLU A 55 5.84 -3.85 10.76
N GLN A 56 6.00 -2.65 11.34
CA GLN A 56 4.94 -1.65 11.40
C GLN A 56 4.41 -1.30 10.00
N GLN A 57 5.29 -1.06 9.04
CA GLN A 57 4.91 -0.76 7.65
C GLN A 57 4.09 -1.91 7.03
N TYR A 58 4.50 -3.15 7.28
CA TYR A 58 3.78 -4.32 6.76
C TYR A 58 2.39 -4.47 7.40
N GLU A 59 2.30 -4.38 8.72
CA GLU A 59 1.02 -4.56 9.42
C GLU A 59 0.05 -3.40 9.15
N MET A 60 0.53 -2.16 8.99
CA MET A 60 -0.30 -1.03 8.56
C MET A 60 -0.94 -1.28 7.19
N LEU A 61 -0.14 -1.67 6.19
CA LEU A 61 -0.69 -1.97 4.86
C LEU A 61 -1.63 -3.16 4.89
N LYS A 62 -1.28 -4.21 5.64
CA LYS A 62 -2.11 -5.41 5.77
C LYS A 62 -3.46 -5.08 6.41
N ARG A 63 -3.51 -4.26 7.46
CA ARG A 63 -4.75 -3.76 8.07
C ARG A 63 -5.58 -2.94 7.09
N TRP A 64 -4.96 -1.98 6.39
CA TRP A 64 -5.63 -1.19 5.35
C TRP A 64 -6.26 -2.09 4.27
N CYS A 65 -5.48 -3.06 3.81
CA CYS A 65 -5.84 -4.05 2.79
C CYS A 65 -7.02 -4.94 3.23
N GLN A 66 -7.09 -5.31 4.50
CA GLN A 66 -8.20 -6.07 5.10
C GLN A 66 -9.46 -5.23 5.30
N GLN A 67 -9.32 -3.98 5.75
CA GLN A 67 -10.47 -3.11 6.07
C GLN A 67 -11.13 -2.49 4.84
N ARG A 68 -10.35 -1.99 3.88
CA ARG A 68 -10.85 -1.18 2.75
C ARG A 68 -10.84 -1.89 1.40
N GLY A 69 -10.24 -3.09 1.34
CA GLY A 69 -10.08 -3.81 0.09
C GLY A 69 -8.93 -3.22 -0.72
N ALA A 70 -7.78 -3.87 -0.64
CA ALA A 70 -6.53 -3.42 -1.27
C ALA A 70 -6.72 -3.01 -2.73
N SER A 71 -6.56 -1.72 -3.00
CA SER A 71 -6.75 -1.15 -4.33
C SER A 71 -5.49 -0.44 -4.78
N LEU A 72 -4.91 -0.93 -5.88
CA LEU A 72 -3.70 -0.34 -6.43
C LEU A 72 -3.94 1.10 -6.85
N ALA A 73 -5.12 1.40 -7.41
CA ALA A 73 -5.52 2.75 -7.73
C ALA A 73 -5.42 3.71 -6.52
N ALA A 74 -5.85 3.28 -5.33
CA ALA A 74 -5.78 4.11 -4.12
C ALA A 74 -4.34 4.37 -3.67
N ILE A 75 -3.44 3.38 -3.81
CA ILE A 75 -2.01 3.57 -3.55
C ILE A 75 -1.41 4.57 -4.53
N LEU A 76 -1.68 4.40 -5.82
CA LEU A 76 -1.16 5.29 -6.86
C LEU A 76 -1.66 6.73 -6.68
N ASP A 77 -2.96 6.90 -6.45
CA ASP A 77 -3.60 8.20 -6.22
C ASP A 77 -3.00 8.91 -5.00
N THR A 78 -2.82 8.18 -3.89
CA THR A 78 -2.18 8.72 -2.68
C THR A 78 -0.74 9.13 -2.95
N LEU A 79 0.03 8.31 -3.68
CA LEU A 79 1.41 8.63 -4.03
C LEU A 79 1.48 9.87 -4.93
N GLU A 80 0.61 9.99 -5.93
CA GLU A 80 0.54 11.17 -6.78
C GLU A 80 0.18 12.43 -5.99
N ALA A 81 -0.81 12.35 -5.10
CA ALA A 81 -1.19 13.46 -4.21
C ALA A 81 -0.03 13.91 -3.29
N MET A 82 0.83 12.97 -2.88
CA MET A 82 2.03 13.25 -2.09
C MET A 82 3.25 13.70 -2.89
N GLN A 83 3.09 13.97 -4.19
CA GLN A 83 4.19 14.27 -5.13
C GLN A 83 5.21 13.13 -5.26
N LEU A 84 4.80 11.89 -4.99
CA LEU A 84 5.55 10.65 -5.16
C LEU A 84 5.14 9.92 -6.45
N GLY A 85 4.78 10.66 -7.49
CA GLY A 85 4.35 10.08 -8.77
C GLY A 85 5.40 9.16 -9.41
N GLY A 86 6.70 9.41 -9.18
CA GLY A 86 7.77 8.49 -9.61
C GLY A 86 7.69 7.12 -8.92
N CYS A 87 7.42 7.09 -7.61
CA CYS A 87 7.20 5.85 -6.86
C CYS A 87 5.92 5.15 -7.33
N ALA A 88 4.87 5.90 -7.62
CA ALA A 88 3.61 5.36 -8.14
C ALA A 88 3.83 4.63 -9.47
N GLN A 89 4.53 5.28 -10.40
CA GLN A 89 4.83 4.70 -11.70
C GLN A 89 5.69 3.44 -11.58
N GLU A 90 6.76 3.49 -10.78
CA GLU A 90 7.62 2.32 -10.56
C GLU A 90 6.83 1.15 -9.95
N LEU A 91 5.97 1.43 -8.97
CA LEU A 91 5.12 0.43 -8.34
C LEU A 91 4.17 -0.21 -9.35
N LYS A 92 3.54 0.62 -10.19
CA LYS A 92 2.61 0.20 -11.23
C LYS A 92 3.32 -0.70 -12.25
N GLU A 93 4.52 -0.34 -12.69
CA GLU A 93 5.33 -1.17 -13.59
C GLU A 93 5.71 -2.49 -12.96
N LYS A 94 6.23 -2.47 -11.71
CA LYS A 94 6.59 -3.70 -10.98
C LYS A 94 5.39 -4.64 -10.86
N LEU A 95 4.24 -4.14 -10.43
CA LEU A 95 3.03 -4.95 -10.23
C LEU A 95 2.37 -5.41 -11.54
N GLN A 96 2.45 -4.62 -12.62
CA GLN A 96 1.97 -5.05 -13.95
C GLN A 96 2.88 -6.09 -14.59
N VAL A 97 4.20 -5.91 -14.52
CA VAL A 97 5.18 -6.90 -15.00
C VAL A 97 5.01 -8.22 -14.27
N GLU A 98 4.73 -8.18 -12.97
CA GLU A 98 4.44 -9.36 -12.16
C GLU A 98 3.17 -10.10 -12.59
N HIS A 99 2.15 -9.39 -13.10
CA HIS A 99 0.95 -10.00 -13.68
C HIS A 99 1.23 -10.64 -15.04
N LEU A 100 2.10 -10.00 -15.85
CA LEU A 100 2.51 -10.50 -17.17
C LEU A 100 3.47 -11.69 -17.09
N ARG A 101 4.33 -11.77 -16.07
CA ARG A 101 5.22 -12.94 -15.83
C ARG A 101 4.48 -14.18 -15.32
N GLY A 102 3.18 -14.09 -15.05
CA GLY A 102 2.33 -15.19 -14.60
C GLY A 102 1.51 -15.87 -15.69
N ILE A 103 1.82 -15.65 -16.97
CA ILE A 103 1.16 -16.34 -18.08
C ILE A 103 1.96 -17.63 -18.41
N PRO A 104 1.34 -18.83 -18.33
CA PRO A 104 1.99 -20.09 -18.69
C PRO A 104 2.35 -20.17 -20.18
#